data_AF-A0A952Z1C2-F1
#
_entry.id   AF-A0A952Z1C2-F1
#
_cell.length_a   1.000
_cell.length_b   1.000
_cell.length_c   1.000
_cell.angle_alpha   90.00
_cell.angle_beta   90.00
_cell.angle_gamma   90.00
#
_symmetry.space_group_name_H-M   'P 1'
#
loop_
_entity.id
_entity.type
_entity.pdbx_description
1 polymer ?
#
loop_
_entity_poly.entity_id
_entity_poly.type
_entity_poly.pdbx_seq_one_letter_code
_entity_poly.pdbx_strand_id
1 'polypeptide(L)'
;MTLLRKIIPLAAFLMLLSTICMASPVNAGNSSSTGKPGIAREVSRDIKVTQVDNMFLPNEIQVTEGETVRLIVINKGGHQHEMLIGTMEDLRKAAKMRRNHPDENPTEAGMIRLQPDEQDEIIWTFDQPGEVDFACPLPGHFKAMRGKIYVEKK
;
A
#
# COMPACT_ATOMS: atom_id res chain seq x y z
N MET A 1 7.16 65.72 45.50
CA MET A 1 8.64 65.59 45.49
C MET A 1 8.95 64.46 46.45
N THR A 2 9.29 63.23 46.06
CA THR A 2 10.47 62.76 45.33
C THR A 2 10.18 61.32 44.83
N LEU A 3 10.25 61.07 43.54
CA LEU A 3 11.28 60.28 42.84
C LEU A 3 11.40 58.78 43.22
N LEU A 4 10.88 57.95 42.30
CA LEU A 4 11.55 56.86 41.55
C LEU A 4 12.35 55.79 42.31
N ARG A 5 11.97 54.51 42.08
CA ARG A 5 12.78 53.26 42.05
C ARG A 5 11.77 52.08 42.03
N LYS A 6 11.81 50.98 41.26
CA LYS A 6 12.77 50.30 40.38
C LYS A 6 11.99 49.25 39.54
N ILE A 7 12.23 49.24 38.23
CA ILE A 7 12.45 48.10 37.30
C ILE A 7 12.05 46.66 37.74
N ILE A 8 10.99 46.14 37.10
CA ILE A 8 10.73 44.85 36.35
C ILE A 8 11.65 43.62 36.61
N PRO A 9 11.09 42.38 36.72
CA PRO A 9 11.00 41.46 35.57
C PRO A 9 9.61 40.77 35.45
N LEU A 10 8.97 40.85 34.28
CA LEU A 10 8.91 39.80 33.25
C LEU A 10 8.22 38.52 33.75
N ALA A 11 6.90 38.50 33.66
CA ALA A 11 6.08 37.29 33.78
C ALA A 11 5.62 36.85 32.39
N ALA A 12 5.84 35.57 32.13
CA ALA A 12 5.65 34.85 30.87
C ALA A 12 4.23 34.95 30.29
N PHE A 13 4.13 35.00 28.96
CA PHE A 13 2.96 34.48 28.26
C PHE A 13 3.35 33.75 26.97
N LEU A 14 3.49 32.43 27.16
CA LEU A 14 3.24 31.31 26.27
C LEU A 14 2.98 31.63 24.78
N MET A 15 3.95 31.29 23.93
CA MET A 15 3.74 31.13 22.48
C MET A 15 2.86 29.90 22.23
N LEU A 16 1.64 30.12 21.70
CA LEU A 16 0.92 29.09 20.97
C LEU A 16 1.39 29.12 19.52
N LEU A 17 2.34 28.23 19.17
CA LEU A 17 2.53 27.83 17.78
C LEU A 17 1.44 26.81 17.46
N SER A 18 0.40 27.26 16.75
CA SER A 18 -0.53 26.35 16.08
C SER A 18 0.23 25.67 14.94
N THR A 19 0.62 24.41 15.15
CA THR A 19 1.07 23.54 14.07
C THR A 19 -0.08 23.33 13.10
N ILE A 20 0.00 23.99 11.94
CA ILE A 20 -0.86 23.69 10.80
C ILE A 20 -0.36 22.36 10.24
N CYS A 21 -1.09 21.28 10.53
CA CYS A 21 -0.88 19.99 9.90
C CYS A 21 -1.31 20.13 8.44
N MET A 22 -0.37 20.37 7.54
CA MET A 22 -0.60 20.30 6.10
C MET A 22 -0.82 18.82 5.76
N ALA A 23 -2.07 18.38 5.68
CA ALA A 23 -2.40 17.12 5.04
C ALA A 23 -2.06 17.29 3.55
N SER A 24 -1.06 16.55 3.07
CA SER A 24 -0.78 16.48 1.64
C SER A 24 -2.04 16.05 0.89
N PRO A 25 -2.37 16.64 -0.27
CA PRO A 25 -3.40 16.10 -1.12
C PRO A 25 -2.96 14.69 -1.51
N VAL A 26 -3.65 13.67 -1.00
CA VAL A 26 -3.59 12.33 -1.57
C VAL A 26 -4.03 12.51 -3.02
N ASN A 27 -3.10 12.29 -3.94
CA ASN A 27 -3.33 12.41 -5.36
C ASN A 27 -4.48 11.46 -5.72
N ALA A 28 -5.69 11.98 -5.81
CA ALA A 28 -6.88 11.30 -6.30
C ALA A 28 -6.72 11.08 -7.81
N GLY A 29 -5.73 10.25 -8.17
CA GLY A 29 -5.46 9.85 -9.53
C GLY A 29 -6.38 8.69 -9.88
N ASN A 30 -7.43 9.02 -10.64
CA ASN A 30 -8.40 8.12 -11.26
C ASN A 30 -9.16 7.19 -10.30
N SER A 31 -10.45 7.00 -10.54
CA SER A 31 -11.16 5.83 -10.03
C SER A 31 -10.45 4.59 -10.60
N SER A 32 -9.44 4.09 -9.89
CA SER A 32 -8.69 2.93 -10.33
C SER A 32 -9.65 1.76 -10.36
N SER A 33 -9.83 1.14 -11.52
CA SER A 33 -10.64 -0.07 -11.69
C SER A 33 -10.06 -1.28 -10.93
N THR A 34 -9.01 -1.06 -10.12
CA THR A 34 -8.29 -2.05 -9.33
C THR A 34 -8.80 -2.15 -7.90
N GLY A 35 -9.75 -1.31 -7.49
CA GLY A 35 -10.24 -1.21 -6.11
C GLY A 35 -9.48 -0.19 -5.26
N LYS A 36 -9.62 -0.29 -3.93
CA LYS A 36 -9.06 0.66 -2.95
C LYS A 36 -8.69 0.00 -1.62
N PRO A 37 -7.87 0.63 -0.77
CA PRO A 37 -7.65 0.18 0.60
C PRO A 37 -8.97 -0.04 1.33
N GLY A 38 -9.13 -1.20 1.95
CA GLY A 38 -10.34 -1.57 2.67
C GLY A 38 -10.27 -1.29 4.17
N ILE A 39 -11.40 -1.49 4.86
CA ILE A 39 -11.52 -1.28 6.31
C ILE A 39 -11.55 -2.65 7.00
N ALA A 40 -10.71 -2.87 8.02
CA ALA A 40 -10.56 -4.16 8.68
C ALA A 40 -11.86 -4.79 9.20
N ARG A 41 -12.80 -3.98 9.69
CA ARG A 41 -14.10 -4.44 10.19
C ARG A 41 -15.07 -4.88 9.08
N GLU A 42 -14.76 -4.56 7.83
CA GLU A 42 -15.59 -4.83 6.64
C GLU A 42 -15.08 -6.05 5.86
N VAL A 43 -13.98 -6.67 6.32
CA VAL A 43 -13.41 -7.88 5.71
C VAL A 43 -14.41 -9.03 5.74
N SER A 44 -14.74 -9.58 4.58
CA SER A 44 -15.62 -10.74 4.41
C SER A 44 -14.88 -12.07 4.64
N ARG A 45 -13.63 -12.16 4.20
CA ARG A 45 -12.77 -13.36 4.31
C ARG A 45 -11.30 -13.03 4.12
N ASP A 46 -10.48 -13.98 4.58
CA ASP A 46 -9.04 -13.99 4.33
C ASP A 46 -8.73 -14.85 3.10
N ILE A 47 -7.79 -14.38 2.27
CA ILE A 47 -7.27 -15.09 1.10
C ILE A 47 -5.77 -15.19 1.28
N LYS A 48 -5.27 -16.42 1.39
CA LYS A 48 -3.83 -16.69 1.54
C LYS A 48 -3.16 -16.68 0.17
N VAL A 49 -2.10 -15.90 0.03
CA VAL A 49 -1.26 -15.82 -1.18
C VAL A 49 0.17 -16.18 -0.78
N THR A 50 0.73 -17.22 -1.36
CA THR A 50 2.10 -17.65 -1.10
C THR A 50 3.00 -17.22 -2.25
N GLN A 51 4.06 -16.48 -1.98
CA GLN A 51 5.14 -16.23 -2.92
C GLN A 51 6.10 -17.41 -2.87
N VAL A 52 6.31 -18.08 -4.00
CA VAL A 52 7.26 -19.20 -4.13
C VAL A 52 8.10 -18.95 -5.37
N ASP A 53 9.36 -18.56 -5.15
CA ASP A 53 10.33 -18.22 -6.18
C ASP A 53 9.71 -17.32 -7.28
N ASN A 54 9.41 -17.84 -8.47
CA ASN A 54 8.94 -17.04 -9.59
C ASN A 54 7.40 -17.00 -9.74
N MET A 55 6.61 -17.36 -8.72
CA MET A 55 5.15 -17.41 -8.81
C MET A 55 4.41 -17.04 -7.51
N PHE A 56 3.13 -16.71 -7.68
CA PHE A 56 2.16 -16.59 -6.59
C PHE A 56 1.26 -17.84 -6.56
N LEU A 57 0.89 -18.30 -5.36
CA LEU A 57 -0.04 -19.39 -5.14
C LEU A 57 -1.17 -18.97 -4.18
N PRO A 58 -2.41 -18.84 -4.65
CA PRO A 58 -2.81 -18.93 -6.05
C PRO A 58 -2.33 -17.71 -6.87
N ASN A 59 -2.22 -17.89 -8.18
CA ASN A 59 -2.01 -16.78 -9.12
C ASN A 59 -3.34 -16.27 -9.72
N GLU A 60 -4.46 -16.89 -9.38
CA GLU A 60 -5.80 -16.46 -9.76
C GLU A 60 -6.70 -16.42 -8.52
N ILE A 61 -7.42 -15.32 -8.35
CA ILE A 61 -8.29 -15.08 -7.19
C ILE A 61 -9.66 -14.64 -7.72
N GLN A 62 -10.73 -15.16 -7.14
CA GLN A 62 -12.10 -14.72 -7.44
C GLN A 62 -12.68 -13.95 -6.26
N VAL A 63 -13.23 -12.77 -6.55
CA VAL A 63 -13.92 -11.90 -5.61
C VAL A 63 -15.21 -11.37 -6.24
N THR A 64 -16.10 -10.80 -5.44
CA THR A 64 -17.34 -10.16 -5.94
C THR A 64 -17.25 -8.64 -5.85
N GLU A 65 -17.93 -7.93 -6.74
CA GLU A 65 -18.10 -6.48 -6.67
C GLU A 65 -18.63 -6.05 -5.28
N GLY A 66 -17.92 -5.10 -4.67
CA GLY A 66 -18.14 -4.59 -3.32
C GLY A 66 -17.48 -5.41 -2.20
N GLU A 67 -16.78 -6.52 -2.52
CA GLU A 67 -16.13 -7.36 -1.52
C GLU A 67 -14.88 -6.67 -0.95
N THR A 68 -14.76 -6.67 0.38
CA THR A 68 -13.51 -6.34 1.09
C THR A 68 -12.87 -7.63 1.57
N VAL A 69 -11.66 -7.92 1.11
CA VAL A 69 -10.90 -9.11 1.51
C VAL A 69 -9.62 -8.73 2.23
N ARG A 70 -9.09 -9.66 3.02
CA ARG A 70 -7.74 -9.57 3.58
C ARG A 70 -6.85 -10.55 2.83
N LEU A 71 -5.93 -10.04 2.02
CA LEU A 71 -4.90 -10.83 1.38
C LEU A 71 -3.78 -11.05 2.39
N ILE A 72 -3.65 -12.26 2.92
CA ILE A 72 -2.54 -12.65 3.79
C ILE A 72 -1.45 -13.20 2.88
N VAL A 73 -0.36 -12.45 2.74
CA VAL A 73 0.72 -12.81 1.83
C VAL A 73 1.92 -13.30 2.62
N ILE A 74 2.43 -14.46 2.24
CA ILE A 74 3.61 -15.06 2.87
C ILE A 74 4.66 -15.37 1.83
N ASN A 75 5.92 -15.09 2.16
CA ASN A 75 7.04 -15.47 1.32
C ASN A 75 7.62 -16.82 1.76
N LYS A 76 7.48 -17.83 0.90
CA LYS A 76 8.10 -19.15 1.08
C LYS A 76 9.15 -19.46 0.02
N GLY A 77 9.54 -18.47 -0.78
CA GLY A 77 10.66 -18.56 -1.72
C GLY A 77 12.00 -18.27 -1.06
N GLY A 78 13.07 -18.52 -1.80
CA GLY A 78 14.45 -18.25 -1.34
C GLY A 78 14.91 -16.80 -1.47
N HIS A 79 14.06 -15.90 -2.00
CA HIS A 79 14.42 -14.53 -2.34
C HIS A 79 13.40 -13.54 -1.80
N GLN A 80 13.77 -12.27 -1.70
CA GLN A 80 12.83 -11.19 -1.41
C GLN A 80 11.78 -11.10 -2.52
N HIS A 81 10.52 -10.97 -2.14
CA HIS A 81 9.41 -10.75 -3.07
C HIS A 81 8.57 -9.56 -2.67
N GLU A 82 7.93 -8.98 -3.68
CA GLU A 82 6.94 -7.92 -3.53
C GLU A 82 5.61 -8.41 -4.12
N MET A 83 4.51 -7.88 -3.61
CA MET A 83 3.21 -7.98 -4.26
C MET A 83 2.64 -6.58 -4.35
N LEU A 84 2.33 -6.14 -5.56
CA LEU A 84 1.64 -4.88 -5.85
C LEU A 84 0.37 -5.19 -6.62
N ILE A 85 -0.77 -4.68 -6.15
CA ILE A 85 -2.07 -4.71 -6.85
C ILE A 85 -2.15 -3.46 -7.74
N GLY A 86 -2.50 -3.62 -9.02
CA GLY A 86 -2.60 -2.47 -9.90
C GLY A 86 -3.01 -2.83 -11.33
N THR A 87 -3.11 -1.81 -12.18
CA THR A 87 -3.29 -2.04 -13.62
C THR A 87 -1.98 -2.56 -14.20
N MET A 88 -2.03 -3.34 -15.28
CA MET A 88 -0.80 -3.76 -15.98
C MET A 88 0.08 -2.57 -16.41
N GLU A 89 -0.51 -1.39 -16.64
CA GLU A 89 0.27 -0.17 -16.91
C GLU A 89 1.08 0.26 -15.67
N ASP A 90 0.44 0.36 -14.51
CA ASP A 90 1.08 0.78 -13.27
C ASP A 90 2.11 -0.23 -12.80
N LEU A 91 1.80 -1.53 -12.91
CA LEU A 91 2.75 -2.59 -12.60
C LEU A 91 4.00 -2.53 -13.51
N ARG A 92 3.85 -2.16 -14.78
CA ARG A 92 5.01 -1.92 -15.67
C ARG A 92 5.79 -0.66 -15.27
N LYS A 93 5.13 0.38 -14.79
CA LYS A 93 5.81 1.59 -14.27
C LYS A 93 6.60 1.24 -13.01
N ALA A 94 6.00 0.54 -12.04
CA ALA A 94 6.67 0.05 -10.85
C ALA A 94 7.89 -0.81 -11.21
N ALA A 95 7.74 -1.75 -12.15
CA ALA A 95 8.85 -2.59 -12.63
C ALA A 95 9.95 -1.79 -13.37
N LYS A 96 9.63 -0.65 -13.98
CA LYS A 96 10.64 0.27 -14.54
C LYS A 96 11.39 1.01 -13.43
N MET A 97 10.68 1.54 -12.45
CA MET A 97 11.26 2.25 -11.30
C MET A 97 12.20 1.35 -10.50
N ARG A 98 11.78 0.11 -10.22
CA ARG A 98 12.56 -0.88 -9.46
C ARG A 98 13.88 -1.27 -10.11
N ARG A 99 14.03 -1.12 -11.44
CA ARG A 99 15.34 -1.35 -12.09
C ARG A 99 16.39 -0.31 -11.71
N ASN A 100 15.97 0.91 -11.40
CA ASN A 100 16.85 1.99 -11.01
C ASN A 100 16.97 2.12 -9.49
N HIS A 101 15.93 1.70 -8.76
CA HIS A 101 15.83 1.80 -7.30
C HIS A 101 15.31 0.48 -6.69
N PRO A 102 16.11 -0.61 -6.74
CA PRO A 102 15.67 -1.93 -6.28
C PRO A 102 15.43 -1.97 -4.76
N ASP A 103 16.25 -1.26 -3.99
CA ASP A 103 16.27 -1.36 -2.53
C ASP A 103 15.31 -0.38 -1.83
N GLU A 104 14.76 0.60 -2.54
CA GLU A 104 13.84 1.57 -1.96
C GLU A 104 12.55 0.88 -1.46
N ASN A 105 12.09 1.17 -0.24
CA ASN A 105 10.89 0.54 0.28
C ASN A 105 9.63 0.99 -0.48
N PRO A 106 8.61 0.11 -0.59
CA PRO A 106 7.35 0.50 -1.20
C PRO A 106 6.63 1.57 -0.36
N THR A 107 6.06 2.57 -1.04
CA THR A 107 5.19 3.61 -0.43
C THR A 107 3.78 3.61 -1.02
N GLU A 108 3.53 2.74 -2.00
CA GLU A 108 2.26 2.62 -2.70
C GLU A 108 1.25 1.81 -1.87
N ALA A 109 -0.01 2.23 -1.87
CA ALA A 109 -1.09 1.46 -1.27
C ALA A 109 -1.30 0.16 -2.05
N GLY A 110 -1.62 -0.94 -1.35
CA GLY A 110 -1.78 -2.25 -2.00
C GLY A 110 -0.45 -2.90 -2.37
N MET A 111 0.66 -2.45 -1.76
CA MET A 111 1.99 -3.01 -1.94
C MET A 111 2.55 -3.53 -0.63
N ILE A 112 3.24 -4.67 -0.72
CA ILE A 112 4.04 -5.23 0.38
C ILE A 112 5.38 -5.75 -0.17
N ARG A 113 6.37 -5.83 0.71
CA ARG A 113 7.69 -6.41 0.46
C ARG A 113 8.00 -7.37 1.61
N LEU A 114 8.41 -8.59 1.27
CA LEU A 114 8.65 -9.66 2.23
C LEU A 114 10.01 -10.33 1.96
N GLN A 115 10.84 -10.43 2.99
CA GLN A 115 11.97 -11.36 3.03
C GLN A 115 11.48 -12.81 3.09
N PRO A 116 12.36 -13.81 2.84
CA PRO A 116 12.02 -15.21 3.07
C PRO A 116 11.44 -15.42 4.47
N ASP A 117 10.36 -16.22 4.53
CA ASP A 117 9.58 -16.55 5.73
C ASP A 117 8.80 -15.42 6.40
N GLU A 118 8.84 -14.19 5.85
CA GLU A 118 7.99 -13.10 6.31
C GLU A 118 6.56 -13.20 5.78
N GLN A 119 5.63 -12.61 6.54
CA GLN A 119 4.21 -12.52 6.19
C GLN A 119 3.70 -11.11 6.53
N ASP A 120 2.84 -10.57 5.68
CA ASP A 120 2.09 -9.33 5.92
C ASP A 120 0.69 -9.42 5.27
N GLU A 121 -0.14 -8.39 5.44
CA GLU A 121 -1.50 -8.35 4.92
C GLU A 121 -1.82 -7.09 4.11
N ILE A 122 -2.66 -7.26 3.09
CA ILE A 122 -3.31 -6.16 2.37
C ILE A 122 -4.82 -6.30 2.55
N ILE A 123 -5.46 -5.31 3.15
CA ILE A 123 -6.93 -5.23 3.18
C ILE A 123 -7.39 -4.38 1.98
N TRP A 124 -8.20 -4.98 1.12
CA TRP A 124 -8.57 -4.37 -0.16
C TRP A 124 -10.04 -4.54 -0.48
N THR A 125 -10.68 -3.49 -0.98
CA THR A 125 -12.07 -3.47 -1.43
C THR A 125 -12.12 -3.39 -2.95
N PHE A 126 -12.78 -4.35 -3.59
CA PHE A 126 -12.97 -4.41 -5.04
C PHE A 126 -14.34 -3.85 -5.41
N ASP A 127 -14.43 -2.58 -5.77
CA ASP A 127 -15.69 -1.86 -5.96
C ASP A 127 -16.19 -1.78 -7.40
N GLN A 128 -15.49 -2.38 -8.36
CA GLN A 128 -15.87 -2.44 -9.77
C GLN A 128 -15.62 -3.84 -10.34
N PRO A 129 -16.53 -4.41 -11.16
CA PRO A 129 -16.33 -5.70 -11.80
C PRO A 129 -15.25 -5.62 -12.90
N GLY A 130 -14.56 -6.73 -13.15
CA GLY A 130 -13.51 -6.80 -14.16
C GLY A 130 -12.28 -7.58 -13.70
N GLU A 131 -11.15 -7.32 -14.35
CA GLU A 131 -9.86 -7.93 -14.02
C GLU A 131 -8.94 -6.92 -13.35
N VAL A 132 -8.29 -7.35 -12.28
CA VAL A 132 -7.23 -6.61 -11.59
C VAL A 132 -5.98 -7.46 -11.62
N ASP A 133 -4.84 -6.86 -11.98
CA ASP A 133 -3.57 -7.57 -11.98
C ASP A 133 -2.85 -7.37 -10.64
N PHE A 134 -1.99 -8.34 -10.31
CA PHE A 134 -0.97 -8.15 -9.28
C PHE A 134 0.36 -8.75 -9.72
N ALA A 135 1.48 -8.19 -9.27
CA ALA A 135 2.80 -8.65 -9.68
C ALA A 135 3.89 -8.36 -8.64
N CYS A 136 5.02 -9.04 -8.79
CA CYS A 136 6.28 -8.66 -8.15
C CYS A 136 7.09 -7.76 -9.10
N PRO A 137 7.23 -6.45 -8.85
CA PRO A 137 7.93 -5.54 -9.76
C PRO A 137 9.46 -5.57 -9.64
N LEU A 138 10.03 -6.37 -8.74
CA LEU A 138 11.49 -6.52 -8.61
C LEU A 138 12.16 -6.91 -9.95
N PRO A 139 13.40 -6.44 -10.20
CA PRO A 139 14.15 -6.77 -11.41
C PRO A 139 14.24 -8.28 -11.63
N GLY A 140 13.94 -8.74 -12.84
CA GLY A 140 13.94 -10.17 -13.19
C GLY A 140 12.65 -10.91 -12.84
N HIS A 141 11.89 -10.49 -11.82
CA HIS A 141 10.72 -11.22 -11.33
C HIS A 141 9.46 -10.91 -12.15
N PHE A 142 9.29 -9.63 -12.53
CA PHE A 142 8.04 -9.11 -13.11
C PHE A 142 7.52 -9.87 -14.33
N LYS A 143 8.37 -10.50 -15.14
CA LYS A 143 7.93 -11.20 -16.36
C LYS A 143 7.13 -12.47 -16.06
N ALA A 144 7.50 -13.21 -15.01
CA ALA A 144 6.94 -14.52 -14.68
C ALA A 144 6.03 -14.47 -13.45
N MET A 145 6.33 -13.60 -12.48
CA MET A 145 5.65 -13.56 -11.20
C MET A 145 4.51 -12.55 -11.22
N ARG A 146 3.35 -12.99 -11.74
CA ARG A 146 2.11 -12.22 -11.85
C ARG A 146 0.90 -13.08 -11.52
N GLY A 147 -0.21 -12.43 -11.18
CA GLY A 147 -1.49 -13.06 -11.06
C GLY A 147 -2.64 -12.11 -11.39
N LYS A 148 -3.86 -12.65 -11.35
CA LYS A 148 -5.11 -11.95 -11.64
C LYS A 148 -6.11 -12.12 -10.52
N ILE A 149 -6.87 -11.06 -10.26
CA ILE A 149 -8.07 -11.08 -9.46
C ILE A 149 -9.23 -10.81 -10.41
N TYR A 150 -10.17 -11.75 -10.46
CA TYR A 150 -11.41 -11.63 -11.22
C TYR A 150 -12.50 -11.14 -10.26
N VAL A 151 -13.02 -9.94 -10.54
CA VAL A 151 -14.10 -9.32 -9.79
C VAL A 151 -15.41 -9.61 -10.52
N GLU A 152 -16.17 -10.57 -10.00
CA GLU A 152 -17.48 -10.94 -10.52
C GLU A 152 -18.50 -9.85 -10.19
N LYS A 153 -19.33 -9.51 -11.17
CA LYS A 153 -20.44 -8.59 -10.96
C LYS A 153 -21.44 -9.22 -9.99
N LYS A 154 -21.92 -8.41 -9.04
CA LYS A 154 -22.95 -8.83 -8.08
C LYS A 154 -24.35 -8.89 -8.70
#